data_AF-A0A527VEP3-F1
#
_entry.id   AF-A0A527VEP3-F1
#
_cell.length_a   1.000
_cell.length_b   1.000
_cell.length_c   1.000
_cell.angle_alpha   90.00
_cell.angle_beta   90.00
_cell.angle_gamma   90.00
#
_symmetry.space_group_name_H-M   'P 1'
#
loop_
_entity.id
_entity.type
_entity.pdbx_description
1 polymer ?
#
loop_
_entity_poly.entity_id
_entity_poly.type
_entity_poly.pdbx_seq_one_letter_code
_entity_poly.pdbx_strand_id
1 'polypeptide(L)'
;MGRYWQAIREGVAREAKNKRPTLNRDERAFQAAAIEILETPASPAARIFSAMIMLFAAGALAWSWFGRVDTHATIPGKLIPIGKVQVIEPLITGTVKALHVRAGDRVAAGDMLVELEPAEYAA
;
A
#
# COMPACT_ATOMS: atom_id res chain seq x y z
N MET A 1 -28.93 -20.58 1.11
CA MET A 1 -27.51 -20.78 1.50
C MET A 1 -27.25 -21.90 2.52
N GLY A 2 -28.20 -22.34 3.35
CA GLY A 2 -27.94 -23.36 4.40
C GLY A 2 -27.72 -24.81 3.93
N ARG A 3 -28.27 -25.21 2.77
CA ARG A 3 -28.17 -26.59 2.24
C ARG A 3 -26.75 -26.99 1.85
N TYR A 4 -25.97 -26.05 1.29
CA TYR A 4 -24.58 -26.31 0.88
C TYR A 4 -23.65 -26.48 2.09
N TRP A 5 -23.88 -25.71 3.14
CA TRP A 5 -23.12 -25.81 4.39
C TRP A 5 -23.36 -27.13 5.12
N GLN A 6 -24.58 -27.67 5.05
CA GLN A 6 -24.89 -28.99 5.59
C GLN A 6 -24.20 -30.11 4.78
N ALA A 7 -24.22 -30.03 3.46
CA ALA A 7 -23.55 -31.02 2.60
C ALA A 7 -22.03 -31.09 2.84
N ILE A 8 -21.37 -29.95 3.03
CA ILE A 8 -19.93 -29.91 3.36
C ILE A 8 -19.68 -30.50 4.75
N ARG A 9 -20.45 -30.08 5.76
CA ARG A 9 -20.29 -30.59 7.13
C ARG A 9 -20.53 -32.10 7.21
N GLU A 10 -21.52 -32.60 6.48
CA GLU A 10 -21.81 -34.03 6.39
C GLU A 10 -20.74 -34.80 5.62
N GLY A 11 -20.18 -34.24 4.56
CA GLY A 11 -19.05 -34.82 3.83
C GLY A 11 -17.83 -35.00 4.74
N VAL A 12 -17.44 -33.93 5.44
CA VAL A 12 -16.32 -33.95 6.39
C VAL A 12 -16.57 -34.93 7.56
N ALA A 13 -17.80 -34.96 8.09
CA ALA A 13 -18.17 -35.88 9.16
C ALA A 13 -18.20 -37.36 8.71
N ARG A 14 -18.56 -37.64 7.46
CA ARG A 14 -18.53 -38.99 6.87
C ARG A 14 -17.11 -39.48 6.68
N GLU A 15 -16.21 -38.61 6.21
CA GLU A 15 -14.79 -38.95 6.05
C GLU A 15 -14.12 -39.21 7.41
N ALA A 16 -14.43 -38.39 8.43
CA ALA A 16 -13.94 -38.58 9.79
C ALA A 16 -14.42 -39.91 10.42
N LYS A 17 -15.64 -40.35 10.09
CA LYS A 17 -16.20 -41.65 10.55
C LYS A 17 -15.70 -42.84 9.75
N ASN A 18 -15.33 -42.65 8.47
CA ASN A 18 -14.88 -43.73 7.60
C ASN A 18 -13.38 -44.03 7.80
N LYS A 19 -13.01 -44.48 9.00
CA LYS A 19 -11.69 -45.09 9.21
C LYS A 19 -11.71 -46.47 8.55
N ARG A 20 -11.12 -46.56 7.35
CA ARG A 20 -10.83 -47.86 6.72
C ARG A 20 -9.98 -48.70 7.68
N PRO A 21 -10.23 -50.02 7.78
CA PRO A 21 -9.45 -50.89 8.65
C PRO A 21 -7.96 -50.76 8.33
N THR A 22 -7.14 -50.56 9.36
CA THR A 22 -5.69 -50.43 9.20
C THR A 22 -5.11 -51.82 8.95
N LEU A 23 -4.86 -52.14 7.68
CA LEU A 23 -4.20 -53.38 7.30
C LEU A 23 -2.73 -53.37 7.76
N ASN A 24 -2.22 -54.51 8.20
CA ASN A 24 -0.82 -54.66 8.61
C ASN A 24 0.12 -54.60 7.40
N ARG A 25 1.42 -54.34 7.61
CA ARG A 25 2.42 -54.25 6.52
C ARG A 25 2.46 -55.53 5.68
N ASP A 26 2.33 -56.68 6.33
CA ASP A 26 2.37 -57.98 5.67
C ASP A 26 1.10 -58.22 4.85
N GLU A 27 -0.08 -57.83 5.36
CA GLU A 27 -1.37 -57.94 4.64
C GLU A 27 -1.40 -57.09 3.36
N ARG A 28 -0.72 -55.94 3.35
CA ARG A 28 -0.56 -55.10 2.14
C ARG A 28 0.32 -55.76 1.08
N ALA A 29 1.36 -56.47 1.49
CA ALA A 29 2.29 -57.15 0.59
C ALA A 29 1.68 -58.38 -0.10
N PHE A 30 0.58 -58.92 0.44
CA PHE A 30 -0.16 -60.06 -0.15
C PHE A 30 -1.26 -59.65 -1.14
N GLN A 31 -1.55 -58.36 -1.30
CA GLN A 31 -2.46 -57.90 -2.34
C GLN A 31 -1.74 -57.75 -3.68
N ALA A 32 -2.43 -58.03 -4.79
CA ALA A 32 -1.86 -57.81 -6.12
C ALA A 32 -1.33 -56.37 -6.22
N ALA A 33 -0.12 -56.17 -6.77
CA ALA A 33 0.61 -54.89 -6.76
C ALA A 33 -0.20 -53.66 -7.24
N ALA A 34 -1.27 -53.88 -8.00
CA ALA A 34 -2.23 -52.84 -8.41
C ALA A 34 -3.06 -52.26 -7.25
N ILE A 35 -3.36 -53.02 -6.19
CA ILE A 35 -4.14 -52.56 -5.03
C ILE A 35 -3.25 -51.96 -3.94
N GLU A 36 -1.98 -52.38 -3.81
CA GLU A 36 -1.03 -51.78 -2.87
C GLU A 36 -0.83 -50.27 -3.10
N ILE A 37 -0.81 -49.83 -4.36
CA ILE A 37 -0.70 -48.40 -4.73
C ILE A 37 -1.97 -47.62 -4.37
N LEU A 38 -3.14 -48.26 -4.44
CA LEU A 38 -4.44 -47.66 -4.10
C LEU A 38 -4.72 -47.65 -2.59
N GLU A 39 -4.17 -48.61 -1.85
CA GLU A 39 -4.41 -48.79 -0.41
C GLU A 39 -3.31 -48.24 0.49
N THR A 40 -2.17 -47.82 -0.08
CA THR A 40 -1.15 -47.12 0.71
C THR A 40 -1.74 -45.81 1.25
N PRO A 41 -1.94 -45.69 2.57
CA PRO A 41 -2.45 -44.45 3.13
C PRO A 41 -1.44 -43.33 2.84
N ALA A 42 -1.95 -42.12 2.57
CA ALA A 42 -1.10 -40.94 2.45
C ALA A 42 -0.14 -40.89 3.63
N SER A 43 1.17 -40.79 3.32
CA SER A 43 2.21 -40.86 4.34
C SER A 43 1.94 -39.82 5.44
N PRO A 44 2.23 -40.14 6.71
CA PRO A 44 2.01 -39.18 7.81
C PRO A 44 2.65 -37.81 7.52
N ALA A 45 3.82 -37.81 6.88
CA ALA A 45 4.51 -36.61 6.42
C ALA A 45 3.71 -35.81 5.38
N ALA A 46 3.11 -36.46 4.38
CA ALA A 46 2.28 -35.79 3.37
C ALA A 46 1.02 -35.15 3.99
N ARG A 47 0.43 -35.78 5.02
CA ARG A 47 -0.70 -35.22 5.78
C ARG A 47 -0.32 -33.99 6.60
N ILE A 48 0.84 -34.03 7.25
CA ILE A 48 1.34 -32.88 8.01
C ILE A 48 1.63 -31.72 7.06
N PHE A 49 2.26 -32.01 5.92
CA PHE A 49 2.57 -31.00 4.91
C PHE A 49 1.31 -30.34 4.33
N SER A 50 0.29 -31.12 3.99
CA SER A 50 -0.97 -30.58 3.49
C SER A 50 -1.70 -29.73 4.55
N ALA A 51 -1.72 -30.17 5.81
CA ALA A 51 -2.27 -29.39 6.92
C ALA A 51 -1.54 -28.06 7.11
N MET A 52 -0.21 -28.05 6.97
CA MET A 52 0.61 -26.84 7.08
C MET A 52 0.30 -25.83 5.96
N ILE A 53 0.11 -26.30 4.72
CA ILE A 53 -0.30 -25.45 3.59
C ILE A 53 -1.68 -24.87 3.84
N MET A 54 -2.64 -25.68 4.30
CA MET A 54 -3.99 -25.19 4.62
C MET A 54 -3.98 -24.13 5.72
N LEU A 55 -3.18 -24.34 6.77
CA LEU A 55 -3.02 -23.39 7.87
C LEU A 55 -2.40 -22.08 7.37
N PHE A 56 -1.36 -22.16 6.55
CA PHE A 56 -0.72 -20.97 5.96
C PHE A 56 -1.70 -20.20 5.07
N ALA A 57 -2.45 -20.88 4.20
CA ALA A 57 -3.44 -20.27 3.34
C ALA A 57 -4.56 -19.58 4.15
N ALA A 58 -5.07 -20.24 5.20
CA ALA A 58 -6.05 -19.64 6.10
C ALA A 58 -5.49 -18.40 6.82
N GLY A 59 -4.23 -18.45 7.26
CA GLY A 59 -3.53 -17.32 7.86
C GLY A 59 -3.38 -16.14 6.89
N ALA A 60 -3.01 -16.40 5.63
CA ALA A 60 -2.90 -15.38 4.60
C ALA A 60 -4.27 -14.73 4.28
N LEU A 61 -5.34 -15.52 4.22
CA LEU A 61 -6.70 -15.01 4.03
C LEU A 61 -7.16 -14.15 5.21
N ALA A 62 -6.90 -14.60 6.44
CA ALA A 62 -7.21 -13.82 7.64
C ALA A 62 -6.41 -12.51 7.63
N TRP A 63 -5.10 -12.56 7.36
CA TRP A 63 -4.26 -11.37 7.25
C TRP A 63 -4.75 -10.42 6.15
N SER A 64 -5.15 -10.93 4.99
CA SER A 64 -5.73 -10.12 3.90
C SER A 64 -7.05 -9.47 4.29
N TRP A 65 -7.83 -10.04 5.20
CA TRP A 65 -9.07 -9.45 5.67
C TRP A 65 -8.83 -8.27 6.63
N PHE A 66 -7.82 -8.37 7.48
CA PHE A 66 -7.51 -7.35 8.49
C PHE A 66 -6.45 -6.33 8.02
N GLY A 67 -5.63 -6.67 7.04
CA GLY A 67 -4.52 -5.86 6.56
C GLY A 67 -5.02 -4.66 5.76
N ARG A 68 -4.82 -3.46 6.31
CA ARG A 68 -4.91 -2.21 5.55
C ARG A 68 -3.53 -1.92 4.97
N VAL A 69 -3.44 -1.87 3.66
CA VAL A 69 -2.21 -1.45 2.96
C VAL A 69 -2.30 0.05 2.75
N ASP A 70 -1.74 0.82 3.69
CA ASP A 70 -1.66 2.27 3.55
C ASP A 70 -0.66 2.62 2.44
N THR A 71 -1.18 3.12 1.33
CA THR A 71 -0.37 3.58 0.20
C THR A 71 -0.05 5.06 0.41
N HIS A 72 1.21 5.38 0.70
CA HIS A 72 1.66 6.76 0.79
C HIS A 72 2.23 7.22 -0.55
N ALA A 73 1.52 8.14 -1.21
CA ALA A 73 1.99 8.82 -2.41
C ALA A 73 2.64 10.14 -2.03
N THR A 74 3.97 10.22 -2.10
CA THR A 74 4.70 11.48 -1.93
C THR A 74 4.74 12.21 -3.26
N ILE A 75 4.01 13.33 -3.37
CA ILE A 75 4.02 14.18 -4.56
C ILE A 75 4.95 15.37 -4.30
N PRO A 76 5.94 15.66 -5.17
CA PRO A 76 6.73 16.88 -5.08
C PRO A 76 5.84 18.09 -5.44
N GLY A 77 5.40 18.83 -4.43
CA GLY A 77 4.71 20.11 -4.60
C GLY A 77 5.70 21.27 -4.61
N LYS A 78 5.55 22.22 -5.54
CA LYS A 78 6.26 23.52 -5.49
C LYS A 78 5.30 24.59 -5.03
N LEU A 79 5.64 25.28 -3.94
CA LEU A 79 4.89 26.43 -3.47
C LEU A 79 5.24 27.63 -4.36
N ILE A 80 4.32 28.03 -5.23
CA ILE A 80 4.45 29.23 -6.06
C ILE A 80 3.59 30.31 -5.40
N PRO A 81 4.13 31.49 -5.08
CA PRO A 81 3.34 32.58 -4.54
C PRO A 81 2.23 32.96 -5.52
N ILE A 82 1.00 33.01 -5.01
CA ILE A 82 -0.18 33.46 -5.74
C ILE A 82 -0.10 34.98 -5.94
N GLY A 83 0.52 35.41 -7.03
CA GLY A 83 0.65 36.81 -7.39
C GLY A 83 1.60 37.00 -8.58
N LYS A 84 1.39 38.06 -9.36
CA LYS A 84 2.38 38.49 -10.36
C LYS A 84 3.49 39.23 -9.62
N VAL A 85 4.73 38.76 -9.74
CA VAL A 85 5.90 39.56 -9.35
C VAL A 85 5.90 40.79 -10.26
N GLN A 86 5.63 41.97 -9.69
CA GLN A 86 5.70 43.24 -10.43
C GLN A 86 7.05 43.88 -10.12
N VAL A 87 7.85 44.07 -11.16
CA VAL A 87 9.07 44.88 -11.07
C VAL A 87 8.62 46.34 -11.07
N ILE A 88 8.91 47.05 -9.98
CA ILE A 88 8.58 48.47 -9.85
C ILE A 88 9.77 49.25 -10.40
N GLU A 89 9.58 49.85 -11.57
CA GLU A 89 10.59 50.66 -12.24
C GLU A 89 10.26 52.16 -12.06
N PRO A 90 11.26 53.00 -11.79
CA PRO A 90 11.05 54.43 -11.73
C PRO A 90 10.79 54.99 -13.14
N LEU A 91 9.84 55.92 -13.24
CA LEU A 91 9.49 56.57 -14.50
C LEU A 91 10.62 57.46 -15.04
N ILE A 92 11.48 57.97 -14.15
CA ILE A 92 12.58 58.90 -14.45
C ILE A 92 13.81 58.39 -13.72
N THR A 93 14.96 58.41 -14.38
CA THR A 93 16.25 58.08 -13.78
C THR A 93 16.73 59.20 -12.87
N GLY A 94 17.15 58.86 -11.65
CA GLY A 94 17.62 59.83 -10.66
C GLY A 94 18.53 59.17 -9.62
N THR A 95 19.18 59.98 -8.80
CA THR A 95 20.02 59.48 -7.71
C THR A 95 19.14 59.04 -6.55
N VAL A 96 19.39 57.85 -5.99
CA VAL A 96 18.65 57.33 -4.82
C VAL A 96 19.01 58.16 -3.59
N LYS A 97 18.03 58.89 -3.05
CA LYS A 97 18.19 59.68 -1.83
C LYS A 97 17.93 58.84 -0.59
N ALA A 98 16.87 58.03 -0.60
CA ALA A 98 16.51 57.16 0.51
C ALA A 98 15.80 55.89 0.01
N LEU A 99 16.02 54.78 0.71
CA LEU A 99 15.30 53.52 0.52
C LEU A 99 14.54 53.21 1.81
N HIS A 100 13.22 53.12 1.73
CA HIS A 100 12.34 52.94 2.90
C HIS A 100 11.93 51.49 3.15
N VAL A 101 12.44 50.54 2.34
CA VAL A 101 12.08 49.13 2.40
C VAL A 101 13.29 48.22 2.36
N ARG A 102 13.16 47.03 2.96
CA ARG A 102 14.17 45.97 2.95
C ARG A 102 13.60 44.68 2.36
N ALA A 103 14.51 43.80 1.94
CA ALA A 103 14.11 42.49 1.41
C ALA A 103 13.33 41.69 2.46
N GLY A 104 12.10 41.30 2.11
CA GLY A 104 11.19 40.58 3.01
C GLY A 104 10.14 41.44 3.70
N ASP A 105 10.22 42.77 3.59
CA ASP A 105 9.20 43.66 4.15
C ASP A 105 7.88 43.54 3.38
N ARG A 106 6.76 43.59 4.11
CA ARG A 106 5.42 43.55 3.53
C ARG A 106 4.95 44.99 3.25
N VAL A 107 4.72 45.30 1.99
CA VAL A 107 4.27 46.62 1.53
C VAL A 107 2.85 46.57 0.99
N ALA A 108 2.10 47.65 1.17
CA ALA A 108 0.77 47.87 0.62
C ALA A 108 0.82 48.84 -0.58
N ALA A 109 -0.26 48.88 -1.36
CA ALA A 109 -0.38 49.84 -2.46
C ALA A 109 -0.41 51.28 -1.90
N GLY A 110 0.53 52.11 -2.35
CA GLY A 110 0.68 53.50 -1.92
C GLY A 110 1.84 53.74 -0.96
N ASP A 111 2.52 52.70 -0.48
CA ASP A 111 3.70 52.86 0.37
C ASP A 111 4.89 53.43 -0.41
N MET A 112 5.60 54.39 0.20
CA MET A 112 6.80 54.96 -0.38
C MET A 112 7.96 53.97 -0.26
N LEU A 113 8.44 53.49 -1.41
CA LEU A 113 9.51 52.48 -1.46
C LEU A 113 10.90 53.12 -1.54
N VAL A 114 11.05 54.09 -2.45
CA VAL A 114 12.32 54.76 -2.72
C VAL A 114 12.07 56.24 -3.00
N GLU A 115 12.94 57.09 -2.47
CA GLU A 115 12.99 58.52 -2.76
C GLU A 115 14.13 58.78 -3.75
N LEU A 116 13.80 59.35 -4.91
CA LEU A 116 14.75 59.67 -5.97
C LEU A 116 14.89 61.18 -6.11
N GLU A 117 16.12 61.66 -6.17
CA GLU A 117 16.41 63.00 -6.67
C GLU A 117 16.54 62.94 -8.20
N PRO A 118 15.66 63.60 -8.96
CA PRO A 118 15.70 63.55 -10.41
C PRO A 118 17.01 64.16 -10.91
N ALA A 119 17.76 63.40 -11.70
CA ALA A 119 18.85 63.97 -12.48
C ALA A 119 18.17 64.76 -13.60
N GLU A 120 18.14 66.08 -13.41
CA GLU A 120 17.83 67.14 -14.37
C GLU A 120 17.34 66.64 -15.74
N TYR A 121 16.09 66.97 -16.10
CA TYR A 121 15.60 66.85 -17.46
C TYR A 121 16.53 67.62 -18.40
N ALA A 122 17.53 66.95 -18.98
CA ALA A 122 18.24 67.46 -20.13
C ALA A 122 17.25 67.38 -21.31
N ALA A 123 16.49 68.46 -21.47
CA ALA A 123 15.63 68.72 -22.62
C ALA A 123 16.47 68.93 -23.89
#